data_AF-C7GQT7-F1
#
_entry.id   AF-C7GQT7-F1
#
_cell.length_a   1.000
_cell.length_b   1.000
_cell.length_c   1.000
_cell.angle_alpha   90.00
_cell.angle_beta   90.00
_cell.angle_gamma   90.00
#
_symmetry.space_group_name_H-M   'P 1'
#
loop_
_entity.id
_entity.type
_entity.pdbx_description
1 polymer ?
#
loop_
_entity_poly.entity_id
_entity_poly.type
_entity_poly.pdbx_seq_one_letter_code
_entity_poly.pdbx_strand_id
1 'polypeptide(L)'
;MLRAFRCSIHTSRVLLHDAGVKLTFFSKPNCGLCDQAKEVIDDVFERKEFHNKAVSLEIVNITDRRNAKWWKEYCFDIPVLHIEKVGDPKSCTKILHFLEEDDISDKIRRMQSR
;
A
#
# COMPACT_ATOMS: atom_id res chain seq x y z
N MET A 1 4.22 -13.20 -59.99
CA MET A 1 4.89 -13.08 -58.68
C MET A 1 3.84 -12.78 -57.62
N LEU A 2 3.39 -13.79 -56.90
CA LEU A 2 2.48 -13.67 -55.76
C LEU A 2 3.30 -13.51 -54.49
N ARG A 3 2.96 -12.52 -53.66
CA ARG A 3 2.99 -12.60 -52.19
C ARG A 3 2.31 -11.39 -51.58
N ALA A 4 1.09 -11.63 -51.13
CA ALA A 4 0.44 -10.82 -50.10
C ALA A 4 1.27 -10.88 -48.82
N PHE A 5 1.41 -9.75 -48.11
CA PHE A 5 1.45 -9.72 -46.66
C PHE A 5 0.82 -8.41 -46.17
N ARG A 6 -0.50 -8.47 -45.95
CA ARG A 6 -1.15 -7.75 -44.85
C ARG A 6 -0.57 -8.33 -43.55
N CYS A 7 -0.12 -7.51 -42.61
CA CYS A 7 -0.63 -7.59 -41.23
C CYS A 7 -0.25 -6.36 -40.40
N SER A 8 -1.30 -5.75 -39.89
CA SER A 8 -1.44 -4.79 -38.80
C SER A 8 -0.28 -4.74 -37.79
N ILE A 9 0.35 -3.58 -37.65
CA ILE A 9 1.12 -3.25 -36.44
C ILE A 9 0.15 -2.95 -35.30
N HIS A 10 -0.36 -4.00 -34.67
CA HIS A 10 -1.04 -3.89 -33.39
C HIS A 10 0.02 -3.69 -32.29
N THR A 11 0.56 -2.47 -32.16
CA THR A 11 1.23 -2.08 -30.93
C THR A 11 0.18 -1.65 -29.92
N SER A 12 -0.69 -2.58 -29.51
CA SER A 12 -1.40 -2.44 -28.24
C SER A 12 -0.37 -2.60 -27.14
N ARG A 13 0.37 -1.53 -26.87
CA ARG A 13 1.09 -1.33 -25.62
C ARG A 13 -0.02 -1.15 -24.58
N VAL A 14 -0.56 -2.26 -24.12
CA VAL A 14 -1.32 -2.29 -22.88
C VAL A 14 -0.31 -1.85 -21.83
N LEU A 15 -0.30 -0.56 -21.51
CA LEU A 15 0.21 -0.12 -20.23
C LEU A 15 -0.68 -0.85 -19.24
N LEU A 16 -0.20 -1.97 -18.70
CA LEU A 16 -0.72 -2.51 -17.47
C LEU A 16 -0.51 -1.39 -16.46
N HIS A 17 -1.53 -0.56 -16.30
CA HIS A 17 -1.56 0.49 -15.30
C HIS A 17 -1.75 -0.24 -13.99
N ASP A 18 -0.66 -0.79 -13.44
CA ASP A 18 -0.64 -1.26 -12.07
C ASP A 18 -1.08 -0.05 -11.24
N ALA A 19 -2.29 -0.14 -10.70
CA ALA A 19 -2.84 0.98 -9.97
C ALA A 19 -1.96 1.17 -8.73
N GLY A 20 -1.44 2.38 -8.55
CA GLY A 20 -0.60 2.67 -7.39
C GLY A 20 -1.32 2.32 -6.09
N VAL A 21 -0.56 1.97 -5.06
CA VAL A 21 -1.07 1.65 -3.73
C VAL A 21 -0.47 2.63 -2.73
N LYS A 22 -1.33 3.27 -1.93
CA LYS A 22 -0.93 4.15 -0.84
C LYS A 22 -1.12 3.43 0.48
N LEU A 23 -0.05 3.39 1.28
CA LEU A 23 -0.06 2.89 2.64
C LEU A 23 0.03 4.07 3.60
N THR A 24 -0.83 4.10 4.61
CA THR A 24 -0.79 5.10 5.68
C THR A 24 -0.70 4.39 7.03
N PHE A 25 0.45 4.53 7.69
CA PHE A 25 0.74 3.90 8.98
C PHE A 25 0.52 4.90 10.12
N PHE A 26 -0.46 4.62 10.97
CA PHE A 26 -0.80 5.44 12.13
C PHE A 26 -0.09 4.91 13.37
N SER A 27 0.74 5.77 13.98
CA SER A 27 1.59 5.43 15.12
C SER A 27 1.64 6.55 16.16
N LYS A 28 2.25 6.28 17.31
CA LYS A 28 2.58 7.29 18.33
C LYS A 28 4.01 7.08 18.85
N PRO A 29 4.68 8.13 19.36
CA PRO A 29 5.98 7.99 20.01
C PRO A 29 5.88 7.13 21.28
N ASN A 30 6.99 6.47 21.63
CA ASN A 30 7.10 5.61 22.82
C ASN A 30 6.04 4.48 22.83
N CYS A 31 5.98 3.71 21.73
CA CYS A 31 5.00 2.65 21.52
C CYS A 31 5.68 1.40 20.96
N GLY A 32 5.97 0.41 21.82
CA GLY A 32 6.70 -0.80 21.40
C GLY A 32 5.98 -1.60 20.30
N LEU A 33 4.65 -1.66 20.32
CA LEU A 33 3.88 -2.30 19.25
C LEU A 33 4.01 -1.54 17.91
N CYS A 34 4.12 -0.21 17.97
CA CYS A 34 4.31 0.61 16.79
C CYS A 34 5.71 0.45 16.20
N ASP A 35 6.72 0.27 17.05
CA ASP A 35 8.11 0.02 16.63
C ASP A 35 8.20 -1.33 15.93
N GLN A 36 7.63 -2.39 16.51
CA GLN A 36 7.55 -3.73 15.90
C GLN A 36 6.80 -3.70 14.56
N ALA A 37 5.64 -3.04 14.52
CA ALA A 37 4.87 -2.90 13.29
C ALA A 37 5.63 -2.14 12.20
N LYS A 38 6.45 -1.16 12.57
CA LYS A 38 7.30 -0.43 11.64
C LYS A 38 8.37 -1.34 11.04
N GLU A 39 9.04 -2.13 11.86
CA GLU A 39 10.03 -3.12 11.40
C GLU A 39 9.41 -4.08 10.37
N VAL A 40 8.24 -4.64 10.69
CA VAL A 40 7.50 -5.52 9.77
C VAL A 40 7.14 -4.82 8.45
N ILE A 41 6.71 -3.56 8.50
CA ILE A 41 6.43 -2.78 7.28
C ILE A 41 7.71 -2.59 6.48
N ASP A 42 8.81 -2.18 7.12
CA ASP A 42 10.09 -1.94 6.46
C ASP A 42 10.58 -3.24 5.77
N ASP A 43 10.51 -4.39 6.46
CA ASP A 43 10.87 -5.71 5.93
C ASP A 43 10.06 -6.08 4.68
N VAL A 44 8.75 -5.79 4.69
CA VAL A 44 7.89 -5.97 3.51
C VAL A 44 8.36 -5.07 2.36
N PHE A 45 8.67 -3.79 2.64
CA PHE A 45 9.10 -2.84 1.60
C PHE A 45 10.46 -3.17 0.99
N GLU A 46 11.36 -3.81 1.74
CA GLU A 46 12.66 -4.28 1.23
C GLU A 46 12.54 -5.50 0.29
N ARG A 47 11.38 -6.15 0.23
CA ARG A 47 11.15 -7.26 -0.70
C ARG A 47 11.15 -6.73 -2.14
N LYS A 48 11.92 -7.40 -3.02
CA LYS A 48 12.09 -7.05 -4.44
C LYS A 48 10.78 -6.91 -5.23
N GLU A 49 9.71 -7.56 -4.77
CA GLU A 49 8.40 -7.52 -5.40
C GLU A 49 7.68 -6.16 -5.28
N PHE A 50 8.10 -5.30 -4.35
CA PHE A 50 7.52 -3.96 -4.18
C PHE A 50 8.41 -2.82 -4.72
N HIS A 51 9.71 -3.05 -4.91
CA HIS A 51 10.66 -2.03 -5.40
C HIS A 51 10.29 -1.39 -6.75
N ASN A 52 9.68 -2.17 -7.65
CA ASN A 52 9.31 -1.72 -8.99
C ASN A 52 7.81 -1.40 -9.13
N LYS A 53 7.06 -1.43 -8.03
CA LYS A 53 5.62 -1.16 -8.04
C LYS A 53 5.36 0.24 -7.50
N ALA A 54 4.28 0.86 -7.93
CA ALA A 54 3.87 2.19 -7.50
C ALA A 54 3.28 2.15 -6.07
N VAL A 55 4.10 1.80 -5.08
CA VAL A 55 3.71 1.68 -3.67
C VAL A 55 4.34 2.82 -2.86
N SER A 56 3.54 3.60 -2.13
CA SER A 56 4.02 4.71 -1.30
C SER A 56 3.61 4.53 0.16
N LEU A 57 4.52 4.76 1.10
CA LEU A 57 4.26 4.73 2.54
C LEU A 57 4.25 6.14 3.13
N GLU A 58 3.20 6.46 3.89
CA GLU A 58 3.09 7.66 4.71
C GLU A 58 2.99 7.25 6.19
N ILE A 59 3.79 7.86 7.06
CA ILE A 59 3.73 7.62 8.50
C ILE A 59 3.08 8.82 9.19
N VAL A 60 2.01 8.58 9.95
CA VAL A 60 1.21 9.59 10.62
C VAL A 60 1.31 9.41 12.13
N ASN A 61 1.92 10.39 12.80
CA ASN A 61 1.90 10.46 14.26
C ASN A 61 0.53 10.99 14.73
N ILE A 62 -0.27 10.13 15.37
CA ILE A 62 -1.61 10.49 15.85
C ILE A 62 -1.60 11.46 17.04
N THR A 63 -0.48 11.61 17.74
CA THR A 63 -0.36 12.53 18.89
C THR A 63 -0.18 13.99 18.47
N ASP A 64 0.13 14.26 17.20
CA ASP A 64 0.21 15.63 16.69
C ASP A 64 -1.17 16.29 16.75
N ARG A 65 -1.23 17.53 17.23
CA ARG A 65 -2.47 18.32 17.29
C ARG A 65 -3.17 18.45 15.93
N ARG A 66 -2.41 18.46 14.83
CA ARG A 66 -2.95 18.48 13.46
C ARG A 66 -3.71 17.21 13.10
N ASN A 67 -3.42 16.11 13.80
CA ASN A 67 -3.97 14.78 13.60
C ASN A 67 -5.01 14.40 14.66
N ALA A 68 -5.64 15.37 15.33
CA ALA A 68 -6.63 15.14 16.39
C ALA A 68 -7.78 14.21 15.96
N LYS A 69 -8.13 14.21 14.66
CA LYS A 69 -9.07 13.26 14.08
C LYS A 69 -8.60 11.80 14.26
N TRP A 70 -7.34 11.53 13.95
CA TRP A 70 -6.74 10.20 14.04
C TRP A 70 -6.50 9.77 15.48
N TRP A 71 -6.20 10.72 16.38
CA TRP A 71 -6.19 10.44 17.82
C TRP A 71 -7.53 9.91 18.29
N LYS A 72 -8.62 10.63 17.96
CA LYS A 72 -9.98 10.22 18.37
C LYS A 72 -10.36 8.85 17.82
N GLU A 73 -9.90 8.51 16.62
CA GLU A 73 -10.23 7.27 15.94
C GLU A 73 -9.38 6.08 16.44
N TYR A 74 -8.07 6.26 16.65
CA TYR A 74 -7.13 5.14 16.82
C TYR A 74 -6.35 5.13 18.13
N CYS A 75 -6.60 6.04 19.07
CA CYS A 75 -5.79 6.13 20.31
C CYS A 75 -5.67 4.81 21.10
N PHE A 76 -6.65 3.91 20.99
CA PHE A 76 -6.65 2.59 21.62
C PHE A 76 -6.33 1.42 20.68
N ASP A 77 -6.26 1.66 19.37
CA ASP A 77 -6.15 0.59 18.35
C ASP A 77 -4.83 0.62 17.57
N ILE A 78 -3.96 1.60 17.81
CA ILE A 78 -2.64 1.64 17.19
C ILE A 78 -1.76 0.44 17.63
N PRO A 79 -0.90 -0.09 16.74
CA PRO A 79 -0.64 0.36 15.36
C PRO A 79 -1.77 0.06 14.37
N VAL A 80 -2.02 0.99 13.44
CA VAL A 80 -3.01 0.81 12.34
C VAL A 80 -2.35 1.10 11.00
N LEU A 81 -2.56 0.21 10.02
CA LEU A 81 -2.12 0.41 8.64
C LEU A 81 -3.32 0.47 7.70
N HIS A 82 -3.47 1.57 6.99
CA HIS A 82 -4.38 1.67 5.85
C HIS A 82 -3.65 1.31 4.56
N ILE A 83 -4.32 0.57 3.68
CA ILE A 83 -3.86 0.21 2.35
C ILE A 83 -4.96 0.62 1.36
N GLU A 84 -4.65 1.56 0.47
CA GLU A 84 -5.61 2.20 -0.43
C GLU A 84 -5.11 2.13 -1.88
N LYS A 85 -6.02 1.95 -2.85
CA LYS A 85 -5.69 2.12 -4.27
C LYS A 85 -5.68 3.60 -4.63
N VAL A 86 -4.60 4.05 -5.27
CA VAL A 86 -4.46 5.43 -5.77
C VAL A 86 -5.55 5.67 -6.82
N GLY A 87 -6.34 6.72 -6.62
CA GLY A 87 -7.48 7.06 -7.47
C GLY A 87 -8.81 6.40 -7.08
N ASP A 88 -8.81 5.45 -6.12
CA ASP A 88 -10.03 4.87 -5.56
C ASP A 88 -9.97 4.77 -4.02
N PRO A 89 -10.23 5.87 -3.30
CA PRO A 89 -10.19 5.91 -1.84
C PRO A 89 -11.28 5.04 -1.17
N LYS A 90 -12.25 4.50 -1.92
CA LYS A 90 -13.26 3.59 -1.37
C LYS A 90 -12.71 2.19 -1.11
N SER A 91 -11.58 1.84 -1.73
CA SER A 91 -10.92 0.53 -1.61
C SER A 91 -10.01 0.38 -0.37
N CYS A 92 -10.18 1.22 0.65
CA CYS A 92 -9.34 1.22 1.84
C CYS A 92 -9.50 -0.07 2.68
N THR A 93 -8.43 -0.85 2.80
CA THR A 93 -8.33 -1.98 3.74
C THR A 93 -7.50 -1.56 4.95
N LYS A 94 -7.94 -1.93 6.15
CA LYS A 94 -7.25 -1.61 7.41
C LYS A 94 -6.72 -2.88 8.07
N ILE A 95 -5.52 -2.78 8.63
CA ILE A 95 -4.94 -3.77 9.55
C ILE A 95 -4.76 -3.06 10.89
N LEU A 96 -5.21 -3.69 11.98
CA LEU A 96 -5.16 -3.14 13.33
C LEU A 96 -4.48 -4.14 14.26
N HIS A 97 -3.90 -3.61 15.34
CA HIS A 97 -3.29 -4.35 16.46
C HIS A 97 -2.04 -5.15 16.10
N PHE A 98 -2.14 -6.11 15.18
CA PHE A 98 -1.05 -7.00 14.80
C PHE A 98 -0.83 -6.94 13.29
N LEU A 99 0.36 -6.50 12.90
CA LEU A 99 0.77 -6.39 11.52
C LEU A 99 1.69 -7.57 11.22
N GLU A 100 1.27 -8.45 10.31
CA GLU A 100 2.05 -9.58 9.83
C GLU A 100 2.51 -9.31 8.39
N GLU A 101 3.74 -9.72 8.06
CA GLU A 101 4.32 -9.52 6.73
C GLU A 101 3.45 -10.08 5.61
N ASP A 102 2.89 -11.27 5.81
CA ASP A 102 2.08 -11.96 4.81
C ASP A 102 0.72 -11.27 4.60
N ASP A 103 0.06 -10.78 5.65
CA ASP A 103 -1.22 -10.06 5.52
C ASP A 103 -1.04 -8.73 4.78
N ILE A 104 0.04 -8.00 5.07
CA ILE A 104 0.39 -6.77 4.36
C ILE A 104 0.66 -7.08 2.89
N SER A 105 1.53 -8.06 2.63
CA SER A 105 1.94 -8.43 1.27
C SER A 105 0.75 -8.86 0.42
N ASP A 106 -0.12 -9.70 0.96
CA ASP A 106 -1.32 -10.19 0.26
C ASP A 106 -2.32 -9.07 -0.02
N LYS A 107 -2.51 -8.15 0.92
CA LYS A 107 -3.39 -6.99 0.72
C LYS A 107 -2.87 -6.04 -0.34
N ILE A 108 -1.57 -5.76 -0.36
CA ILE A 108 -0.96 -4.94 -1.42
C ILE A 108 -1.15 -5.62 -2.79
N ARG A 109 -0.87 -6.92 -2.89
CA ARG A 109 -1.05 -7.69 -4.14
C ARG A 109 -2.49 -7.65 -4.65
N ARG A 110 -3.48 -7.80 -3.76
CA ARG A 110 -4.91 -7.73 -4.12
C ARG A 110 -5.32 -6.35 -4.67
N MET A 111 -4.72 -5.27 -4.18
CA MET A 111 -5.02 -3.91 -4.65
C MET A 111 -4.40 -3.60 -6.02
N GLN A 112 -3.29 -4.26 -6.35
CA GLN A 112 -2.59 -4.13 -7.63
C GLN A 112 -3.24 -4.94 -8.76
N SER A 113 -3.83 -6.11 -8.45
CA SER A 113 -4.23 -7.10 -9.46
C SER A 113 -5.58 -6.87 -10.18
N ARG A 114 -6.00 -5.62 -10.45
CA ARG A 114 -7.24 -5.32 -11.19
C ARG A 114 -7.14 -4.10 -12.10
#